data_AF-A0A7W4IQX5-F1
#
_entry.id   AF-A0A7W4IQX5-F1
#
_cell.length_a   1.000
_cell.length_b   1.000
_cell.length_c   1.000
_cell.angle_alpha   90.00
_cell.angle_beta   90.00
_cell.angle_gamma   90.00
#
_symmetry.space_group_name_H-M   'P 1'
#
loop_
_entity.id
_entity.type
_entity.pdbx_description
1 polymer ?
#
loop_
_entity_poly.entity_id
_entity_poly.type
_entity_poly.pdbx_seq_one_letter_code
_entity_poly.pdbx_strand_id
1 'polypeptide(L)'
;MTTAYSGVAGSFERASALSPPAGPPEWAAYLEALLAGGEPRNGYEALLHRAADIGLYDVVRSWGMTDTPMPIDKMTTRLLLPAEMLAAITRETAWSEDETLTVLTTELPLAVRRHSTRQRFNRFGHTGCHGEDPVRR
;
A
#
# COMPACT_ATOMS: atom_id res chain seq x y z
N MET A 1 -26.32 20.92 -33.49
CA MET A 1 -26.20 19.88 -32.45
C MET A 1 -25.20 18.84 -32.95
N THR A 2 -23.96 18.84 -32.44
CA THR A 2 -23.09 17.65 -32.44
C THR A 2 -22.09 17.80 -31.29
N THR A 3 -22.22 16.92 -30.30
CA THR A 3 -21.37 16.82 -29.10
C THR A 3 -20.15 15.97 -29.45
N ALA A 4 -18.93 16.49 -29.26
CA ALA A 4 -17.70 15.71 -29.37
C ALA A 4 -17.21 15.40 -27.95
N TYR A 5 -17.21 14.10 -27.62
CA TYR A 5 -16.67 13.53 -26.39
C TYR A 5 -15.18 13.22 -26.53
N SER A 6 -14.53 13.25 -25.36
CA SER A 6 -13.40 12.41 -24.96
C SER A 6 -12.03 12.71 -25.57
N GLY A 7 -11.25 13.42 -24.77
CA GLY A 7 -9.79 13.44 -24.81
C GLY A 7 -9.22 13.79 -23.44
N VAL A 8 -9.75 13.24 -22.34
CA VAL A 8 -9.02 13.23 -21.06
C VAL A 8 -7.92 12.18 -21.20
N ALA A 9 -6.80 12.61 -21.75
CA ALA A 9 -5.51 12.00 -21.49
C ALA A 9 -5.24 12.19 -19.99
N GLY A 10 -5.73 11.24 -19.20
CA GLY A 10 -5.48 11.20 -17.77
C GLY A 10 -3.98 11.09 -17.55
N SER A 11 -3.42 12.17 -17.02
CA SER A 11 -2.04 12.34 -16.62
C SER A 11 -1.54 11.15 -15.80
N PHE A 12 -0.78 10.26 -16.43
CA PHE A 12 0.05 9.23 -15.80
C PHE A 12 1.34 9.84 -15.18
N GLU A 13 1.30 11.11 -14.76
CA GLU A 13 2.51 11.92 -14.49
C GLU A 13 2.90 12.02 -13.00
N ARG A 14 2.36 11.18 -12.11
CA ARG A 14 2.68 11.36 -10.67
C ARG A 14 2.85 10.10 -9.83
N ALA A 15 3.11 8.96 -10.46
CA ALA A 15 3.77 7.84 -9.77
C ALA A 15 5.29 8.08 -9.62
N SER A 16 5.86 9.06 -10.33
CA SER A 16 7.31 9.31 -10.45
C SER A 16 8.03 9.87 -9.21
N ALA A 17 7.42 9.88 -8.03
CA ALA A 17 8.05 10.39 -6.81
C ALA A 17 8.43 9.32 -5.79
N LEU A 18 8.14 8.05 -6.06
CA LEU A 18 8.54 6.94 -5.21
C LEU A 18 9.84 6.37 -5.76
N SER A 19 10.97 6.80 -5.21
CA SER A 19 12.24 6.16 -5.53
C SER A 19 12.18 4.68 -5.11
N PRO A 20 12.65 3.77 -5.96
CA PRO A 20 12.67 2.35 -5.69
C PRO A 20 13.67 2.00 -4.57
N PRO A 21 13.39 0.94 -3.79
CA PRO A 21 14.24 0.54 -2.68
C PRO A 21 15.48 -0.27 -3.11
N ALA A 22 16.65 0.11 -2.60
CA ALA A 22 17.93 -0.58 -2.66
C ALA A 22 18.13 -1.60 -1.51
N GLY A 23 17.21 -1.68 -0.53
CA GLY A 23 17.30 -2.63 0.58
C GLY A 23 16.00 -2.81 1.39
N PRO A 24 15.96 -3.77 2.34
CA PRO A 24 14.76 -4.08 3.16
C PRO A 24 14.08 -2.88 3.86
N PRO A 25 14.81 -1.93 4.49
CA PRO A 25 14.17 -0.77 5.11
C PRO A 25 13.57 0.21 4.09
N GLU A 26 14.04 0.18 2.85
CA GLU A 26 13.49 1.02 1.79
C GLU A 26 12.21 0.41 1.21
N TRP A 27 12.09 -0.92 1.15
CA TRP A 27 10.86 -1.62 0.75
C TRP A 27 9.69 -1.31 1.67
N ALA A 28 9.99 -1.23 2.97
CA ALA A 28 9.04 -0.81 3.98
C ALA A 28 8.44 0.57 3.65
N ALA A 29 9.30 1.55 3.37
CA ALA A 29 8.88 2.92 3.09
C ALA A 29 8.12 3.02 1.75
N TYR A 30 8.58 2.31 0.72
CA TYR A 30 7.92 2.26 -0.58
C TYR A 30 6.50 1.69 -0.47
N LEU A 31 6.35 0.52 0.17
CA LEU A 31 5.05 -0.13 0.35
C LEU A 31 4.13 0.67 1.27
N GLU A 32 4.67 1.33 2.29
CA GLU A 32 3.90 2.23 3.14
C GLU A 32 3.33 3.40 2.35
N ALA A 33 4.13 4.03 1.48
CA ALA A 33 3.66 5.11 0.64
C ALA A 33 2.66 4.63 -0.42
N LEU A 34 2.87 3.42 -0.96
CA LEU A 34 1.92 2.77 -1.87
C LEU A 34 0.58 2.51 -1.18
N LEU A 35 0.59 2.01 0.06
CA LEU A 35 -0.62 1.73 0.86
C LEU A 35 -1.29 3.00 1.38
N ALA A 36 -0.52 4.06 1.62
CA ALA A 36 -1.03 5.37 2.03
C ALA A 36 -1.57 6.21 0.85
N GLY A 37 -1.23 5.84 -0.39
CA GLY A 37 -1.73 6.52 -1.58
C GLY A 37 -3.25 6.49 -1.66
N GLY A 38 -3.87 7.66 -1.88
CA GLY A 38 -5.31 7.80 -2.07
C GLY A 38 -5.78 7.63 -3.53
N GLU A 39 -4.90 7.17 -4.42
CA GLU A 39 -5.25 6.92 -5.81
C GLU A 39 -6.19 5.71 -5.92
N PRO A 40 -7.22 5.75 -6.77
CA PRO A 40 -8.23 4.68 -6.86
C PRO A 40 -7.65 3.32 -7.30
N ARG A 41 -6.43 3.30 -7.85
CA ARG A 41 -5.73 2.08 -8.28
C ARG A 41 -4.66 1.61 -7.30
N ASN A 42 -4.24 2.48 -6.39
CA ASN A 42 -3.19 2.22 -5.40
C ASN A 42 -3.79 2.35 -3.98
N GLY A 43 -3.00 2.13 -2.94
CA GLY A 43 -3.51 2.26 -1.58
C GLY A 43 -4.10 0.98 -1.00
N TYR A 44 -4.31 1.01 0.31
CA TYR A 44 -4.82 -0.10 1.09
C TYR A 44 -6.23 -0.52 0.68
N GLU A 45 -7.13 0.42 0.41
CA GLU A 45 -8.50 0.11 -0.05
C GLU A 45 -8.50 -0.58 -1.42
N ALA A 46 -7.67 -0.12 -2.37
CA ALA A 46 -7.56 -0.78 -3.67
C ALA A 46 -6.96 -2.19 -3.54
N LEU A 47 -6.03 -2.41 -2.61
CA LEU A 47 -5.52 -3.74 -2.30
C LEU A 47 -6.62 -4.64 -1.73
N LEU A 48 -7.45 -4.12 -0.80
CA LEU A 48 -8.58 -4.87 -0.24
C LEU A 48 -9.63 -5.21 -1.29
N HIS A 49 -9.96 -4.28 -2.19
CA HIS A 49 -10.89 -4.52 -3.30
C HIS A 49 -10.37 -5.63 -4.22
N ARG A 50 -9.10 -5.56 -4.65
CA ARG A 50 -8.49 -6.63 -5.45
C ARG A 50 -8.46 -7.96 -4.73
N ALA A 51 -8.15 -7.94 -3.43
CA ALA A 51 -8.18 -9.14 -2.61
C ALA A 51 -9.60 -9.74 -2.56
N ALA A 52 -10.64 -8.91 -2.49
CA ALA A 52 -12.02 -9.37 -2.55
C ALA A 52 -12.37 -10.03 -3.90
N ASP A 53 -11.93 -9.44 -5.01
CA ASP A 53 -12.17 -9.97 -6.36
C ASP A 53 -11.61 -11.40 -6.55
N ILE A 54 -10.54 -11.74 -5.83
CA ILE A 54 -9.89 -13.06 -5.88
C ILE A 54 -10.18 -13.94 -4.64
N GLY A 55 -11.09 -13.52 -3.76
CA GLY A 55 -11.49 -14.30 -2.58
C GLY A 55 -10.46 -14.32 -1.42
N LEU A 56 -9.52 -13.39 -1.39
CA LEU A 56 -8.48 -13.25 -0.37
C LEU A 56 -8.69 -12.05 0.57
N TYR A 57 -9.87 -11.41 0.56
CA TYR A 57 -10.17 -10.25 1.40
C TYR A 57 -9.85 -10.50 2.87
N ASP A 58 -10.35 -11.60 3.44
CA ASP A 58 -10.14 -11.93 4.86
C ASP A 58 -8.67 -12.22 5.17
N VAL A 59 -7.92 -12.77 4.21
CA VAL A 59 -6.48 -13.00 4.35
C VAL A 59 -5.75 -11.67 4.46
N VAL A 60 -5.97 -10.75 3.52
CA VAL A 60 -5.31 -9.42 3.54
C VAL A 60 -5.73 -8.63 4.76
N ARG A 61 -7.02 -8.66 5.12
CA ARG A 61 -7.54 -8.01 6.33
C ARG A 61 -6.92 -8.58 7.60
N SER A 62 -6.69 -9.89 7.66
CA SER A 62 -6.07 -10.54 8.82
C SER A 62 -4.65 -10.05 9.08
N TRP A 63 -3.88 -9.70 8.03
CA TRP A 63 -2.52 -9.17 8.20
C TRP A 63 -2.49 -7.89 9.02
N GLY A 64 -3.53 -7.05 8.93
CA GLY A 64 -3.68 -5.84 9.74
C GLY A 64 -3.99 -6.10 11.21
N MET A 65 -4.36 -7.33 11.57
CA MET A 65 -4.71 -7.75 12.94
C MET A 65 -3.68 -8.68 13.56
N THR A 66 -2.90 -9.39 12.75
CA THR A 66 -1.93 -10.39 13.20
C THR A 66 -0.58 -9.76 13.50
N ASP A 67 0.05 -10.16 14.61
CA ASP A 67 1.36 -9.60 15.01
C ASP A 67 2.55 -10.10 14.17
N THR A 68 2.41 -11.21 13.47
CA THR A 68 3.44 -11.74 12.58
C THR A 68 2.73 -12.35 11.39
N PRO A 69 2.28 -11.54 10.43
CA PRO A 69 1.54 -12.06 9.29
C PRO A 69 2.45 -13.02 8.52
N MET A 70 1.89 -14.17 8.17
CA MET A 70 2.66 -15.22 7.49
C MET A 70 3.04 -14.75 6.07
N PRO A 71 4.23 -15.12 5.59
CA PRO A 71 4.59 -14.92 4.19
C PRO A 71 3.58 -15.61 3.27
N ILE A 72 3.33 -15.01 2.12
CA ILE A 72 2.49 -15.58 1.06
C ILE A 72 3.36 -16.17 -0.06
N ASP A 73 2.77 -16.98 -0.93
CA ASP A 73 3.47 -17.47 -2.12
C ASP A 73 3.50 -16.40 -3.23
N LYS A 74 4.43 -16.57 -4.19
CA LYS A 74 4.63 -15.65 -5.32
C LYS A 74 3.38 -15.51 -6.22
N MET A 75 2.57 -16.56 -6.36
CA MET A 75 1.35 -16.50 -7.16
C MET A 75 0.33 -15.60 -6.49
N THR A 76 0.14 -15.76 -5.18
CA THR A 76 -0.72 -14.88 -4.38
C THR A 76 -0.29 -13.42 -4.49
N THR A 77 1.02 -13.13 -4.42
CA THR A 77 1.55 -11.77 -4.65
C THR A 77 1.20 -11.23 -6.05
N ARG A 78 1.33 -12.05 -7.09
CA ARG A 78 0.96 -11.67 -8.48
C ARG A 78 -0.53 -11.41 -8.66
N LEU A 79 -1.38 -12.10 -7.92
CA LEU A 79 -2.84 -11.89 -7.99
C LEU A 79 -3.28 -10.62 -7.26
N LEU A 80 -2.60 -10.27 -6.17
CA LEU A 80 -2.93 -9.10 -5.35
C LEU A 80 -2.43 -7.77 -5.95
N LEU A 81 -1.30 -7.81 -6.67
CA LEU A 81 -0.66 -6.64 -7.25
C LEU A 81 -0.87 -6.61 -8.77
N PRO A 82 -1.33 -5.48 -9.36
CA PRO A 82 -1.47 -5.36 -10.81
C PRO A 82 -0.12 -5.59 -11.52
N ALA A 83 -0.14 -6.24 -12.68
CA ALA A 83 1.05 -6.46 -13.49
C ALA A 83 1.80 -5.15 -13.83
N GLU A 84 1.07 -4.07 -14.08
CA GLU A 84 1.63 -2.73 -14.31
C GLU A 84 2.43 -2.21 -13.10
N MET A 85 1.99 -2.53 -11.89
CA MET A 85 2.67 -2.14 -10.66
C MET A 85 3.95 -2.95 -10.47
N LEU A 86 3.92 -4.27 -10.74
CA LEU A 86 5.13 -5.10 -10.74
C LEU A 86 6.13 -4.65 -11.81
N ALA A 87 5.64 -4.27 -12.99
CA ALA A 87 6.47 -3.75 -14.08
C ALA A 87 7.09 -2.38 -13.74
N ALA A 88 6.36 -1.51 -13.04
CA ALA A 88 6.89 -0.25 -12.54
C ALA A 88 8.00 -0.49 -11.50
N ILE A 89 7.74 -1.34 -10.51
CA ILE A 89 8.68 -1.68 -9.44
C ILE A 89 9.98 -2.28 -10.02
N THR A 90 9.87 -3.25 -10.93
CA THR A 90 11.04 -3.91 -11.55
C THR A 90 11.85 -2.93 -12.41
N ARG A 91 11.18 -2.05 -13.17
CA ARG A 91 11.86 -1.02 -13.97
C ARG A 91 12.61 -0.01 -13.09
N GLU A 92 12.01 0.40 -11.99
CA GLU A 92 12.59 1.37 -11.09
C GLU A 92 13.74 0.75 -10.28
N THR A 93 13.54 -0.42 -9.67
CA THR A 93 14.55 -1.12 -8.84
C THR A 93 15.69 -1.73 -9.65
N ALA A 94 15.53 -1.86 -10.97
CA ALA A 94 16.38 -2.68 -11.84
C ALA A 94 16.50 -4.15 -11.39
N TRP A 95 15.55 -4.64 -10.59
CA TRP A 95 15.48 -6.03 -10.15
C TRP A 95 14.71 -6.88 -11.14
N SER A 96 15.01 -8.17 -11.16
CA SER A 96 14.17 -9.12 -11.86
C SER A 96 12.77 -9.19 -11.22
N GLU A 97 11.78 -9.59 -12.01
CA GLU A 97 10.43 -9.84 -11.50
C GLU A 97 10.44 -10.90 -10.40
N ASP A 98 11.29 -11.93 -10.52
CA ASP A 98 11.38 -13.00 -9.53
C ASP A 98 11.95 -12.51 -8.18
N GLU A 99 12.99 -11.67 -8.20
CA GLU A 99 13.55 -11.05 -7.00
C GLU A 99 12.52 -10.12 -6.34
N THR A 100 11.84 -9.30 -7.14
CA THR A 100 10.76 -8.43 -6.68
C THR A 100 9.65 -9.23 -5.99
N LEU A 101 9.19 -10.31 -6.61
CA LEU A 101 8.16 -11.18 -6.03
C LEU A 101 8.65 -11.86 -4.74
N THR A 102 9.91 -12.31 -4.72
CA THR A 102 10.53 -12.93 -3.53
C THR A 102 10.58 -12.00 -2.33
N VAL A 103 10.79 -10.70 -2.55
CA VAL A 103 10.74 -9.73 -1.44
C VAL A 103 9.30 -9.43 -1.04
N LEU A 104 8.43 -9.24 -2.02
CA LEU A 104 7.03 -8.91 -1.78
C LEU A 104 6.24 -10.01 -1.06
N THR A 105 6.63 -11.29 -1.18
CA THR A 105 6.00 -12.39 -0.42
C THR A 105 6.03 -12.18 1.09
N THR A 106 7.05 -11.46 1.58
CA THR A 106 7.26 -11.21 3.00
C THR A 106 6.94 -9.76 3.37
N GLU A 107 7.34 -8.80 2.54
CA GLU A 107 7.20 -7.38 2.87
C GLU A 107 5.77 -6.86 2.70
N LEU A 108 4.96 -7.42 1.79
CA LEU A 108 3.59 -6.95 1.58
C LEU A 108 2.69 -7.19 2.81
N PRO A 109 2.62 -8.40 3.41
CA PRO A 109 1.86 -8.61 4.64
C PRO A 109 2.35 -7.73 5.81
N LEU A 110 3.67 -7.57 5.94
CA LEU A 110 4.26 -6.71 6.97
C LEU A 110 3.91 -5.22 6.77
N ALA A 111 3.90 -4.74 5.52
CA ALA A 111 3.50 -3.38 5.19
C ALA A 111 2.03 -3.13 5.52
N VAL A 112 1.13 -4.07 5.23
CA VAL A 112 -0.30 -3.98 5.60
C VAL A 112 -0.48 -3.89 7.10
N ARG A 113 0.28 -4.67 7.87
CA ARG A 113 0.29 -4.58 9.33
C ARG A 113 0.75 -3.21 9.82
N ARG A 114 1.92 -2.74 9.33
CA ARG A 114 2.48 -1.42 9.69
C ARG A 114 1.47 -0.31 9.40
N HIS A 115 0.84 -0.34 8.23
CA HIS A 115 -0.20 0.60 7.83
C HIS A 115 -1.40 0.58 8.79
N SER A 116 -1.93 -0.60 9.11
CA SER A 116 -3.08 -0.78 10.00
C SER A 116 -2.78 -0.28 11.43
N THR A 117 -1.59 -0.59 11.93
CA THR A 117 -1.12 -0.12 13.25
C THR A 117 -1.04 1.40 13.30
N ARG A 118 -0.45 2.04 12.27
CA ARG A 118 -0.39 3.51 12.19
C ARG A 118 -1.77 4.15 12.11
N GLN A 119 -2.70 3.59 11.33
CA GLN A 119 -4.07 4.11 11.29
C GLN A 119 -4.76 4.05 12.66
N ARG A 120 -4.56 2.96 13.41
CA ARG A 120 -5.08 2.85 14.79
C ARG A 120 -4.48 3.92 15.68
N PHE A 121 -3.16 4.09 15.70
CA PHE A 121 -2.51 5.12 16.50
C PHE A 121 -2.95 6.54 16.10
N ASN A 122 -3.07 6.85 14.80
CA ASN A 122 -3.55 8.15 14.34
C ASN A 122 -5.01 8.40 14.71
N ARG A 123 -5.86 7.36 14.71
CA ARG A 123 -7.27 7.45 15.15
C ARG A 123 -7.38 7.75 16.64
N PHE A 124 -6.47 7.23 17.47
CA PHE A 124 -6.47 7.47 18.93
C PHE A 124 -5.63 8.70 19.36
N GLY A 125 -4.77 9.23 18.47
CA GLY A 125 -3.90 10.39 18.74
C GLY A 125 -4.62 11.74 18.73
N HIS A 126 -5.85 11.82 18.23
CA HIS A 126 -6.65 13.06 18.21
C HIS A 126 -7.55 13.26 19.44
N THR A 127 -7.59 12.31 20.38
CA THR A 127 -8.49 12.35 21.54
C THR A 127 -7.79 12.70 22.87
N GLY A 128 -6.60 13.31 22.86
CA GLY A 128 -5.80 13.43 24.07
C GLY A 128 -4.90 14.66 24.22
N CYS A 129 -5.35 15.86 23.84
CA CYS A 129 -4.69 17.12 24.27
C CYS A 129 -5.71 18.24 24.55
N HIS A 130 -6.71 17.99 25.40
CA HIS A 130 -7.33 19.05 26.20
C HIS A 130 -6.99 18.75 27.66
N GLY A 131 -5.71 18.91 27.99
CA GLY A 131 -5.30 19.08 29.38
C GLY A 131 -5.77 20.46 29.83
N GLU A 132 -6.79 20.47 30.67
CA GLU A 132 -7.26 21.64 31.40
C GLU A 132 -6.08 22.35 32.05
N ASP A 133 -6.02 23.67 31.84
CA ASP A 133 -5.07 24.59 32.44
C ASP A 133 -5.42 24.77 33.93
N PRO A 134 -4.62 24.28 34.89
CA PRO A 134 -4.95 24.35 36.30
C PRO A 134 -4.07 25.40 37.00
N VAL A 135 -3.84 26.58 36.42
CA VAL A 135 -3.18 27.68 37.17
C VAL A 135 -3.84 29.04 36.88
N ARG A 136 -5.09 29.17 37.30
CA ARG A 136 -5.63 30.47 37.74
C ARG A 136 -6.18 30.32 39.15
N ARG A 137 -5.33 30.57 40.15
CA ARG A 137 -5.67 31.11 41.46
C ARG A 137 -4.44 31.69 42.13
#